data_AF-A0AAN6TEB0-F1
#
_entry.id   AF-A0AAN6TEB0-F1
#
_cell.length_a   1.000
_cell.length_b   1.000
_cell.length_c   1.000
_cell.angle_alpha   90.00
_cell.angle_beta   90.00
_cell.angle_gamma   90.00
#
_symmetry.space_group_name_H-M   'P 1'
#
loop_
_entity.id
_entity.type
_entity.pdbx_description
1 polymer ?
#
loop_
_entity_poly.entity_id
_entity_poly.type
_entity_poly.pdbx_seq_one_letter_code
_entity_poly.pdbx_strand_id
1 'polypeptide(L)'
;MSTTRRIAKALQANTTQAKTAVSSAIPGALPIQLFENANAWETWLESNCGQSTGLWLKISKKGSGIASVTYDEAFTPRRKKSMWSMRNVDKVAKLIAAGRMRDAGQLEVDAAKADGRWEKAYSSSSVMQVPADFQAALNRNKKAKAFFERLNKTKRYSFLWRIETAKRDETRQKRIEQFVQLLIEGKITVIPCNLVRGRSSPGGFACFHFQQGLE
;
A
#
# COMPACT_ATOMS: atom_id res chain seq x y z
N MET A 1 -66.12 -0.45 5.15
CA MET A 1 -66.62 -0.08 3.81
C MET A 1 -65.46 0.50 3.01
N SER A 2 -65.19 0.19 1.73
CA SER A 2 -65.59 -0.93 0.87
C SER A 2 -64.63 -1.01 -0.36
N THR A 3 -64.30 -2.23 -0.80
CA THR A 3 -64.31 -2.78 -2.19
C THR A 3 -64.26 -1.84 -3.43
N THR A 4 -63.52 -2.06 -4.55
CA THR A 4 -62.28 -2.81 -4.94
C THR A 4 -62.06 -2.73 -6.49
N ARG A 5 -60.80 -2.65 -7.00
CA ARG A 5 -60.37 -2.82 -8.45
C ARG A 5 -60.86 -1.73 -9.46
N ARG A 6 -60.39 -1.59 -10.73
CA ARG A 6 -59.39 -2.25 -11.64
C ARG A 6 -58.94 -1.22 -12.74
N ILE A 7 -57.64 -1.07 -13.05
CA ILE A 7 -56.91 -1.54 -14.27
C ILE A 7 -57.49 -1.19 -15.66
N ALA A 8 -56.80 -0.30 -16.41
CA ALA A 8 -56.53 -0.31 -17.88
C ALA A 8 -55.70 0.95 -18.28
N LYS A 9 -54.77 1.00 -19.26
CA LYS A 9 -54.03 -0.03 -20.04
C LYS A 9 -52.77 0.60 -20.70
N ALA A 10 -51.65 -0.13 -20.62
CA ALA A 10 -50.32 -0.03 -21.25
C ALA A 10 -50.04 0.90 -22.48
N LEU A 11 -48.84 1.53 -22.52
CA LEU A 11 -47.70 1.24 -23.45
C LEU A 11 -46.63 2.36 -23.49
N GLN A 12 -45.34 1.97 -23.57
CA GLN A 12 -44.12 2.79 -23.80
C GLN A 12 -43.75 3.77 -22.65
N ALA A 13 -42.65 3.60 -21.90
CA ALA A 13 -41.28 3.39 -22.38
C ALA A 13 -40.36 2.67 -21.36
N ASN A 14 -39.70 1.60 -21.82
CA ASN A 14 -38.40 1.21 -21.26
C ASN A 14 -37.38 2.29 -21.68
N THR A 15 -36.98 3.20 -20.79
CA THR A 15 -35.65 3.85 -20.78
C THR A 15 -35.51 4.74 -19.54
N THR A 16 -34.78 4.26 -18.54
CA THR A 16 -33.75 5.09 -17.87
C THR A 16 -32.60 4.15 -17.55
N GLN A 17 -31.83 3.90 -18.61
CA GLN A 17 -30.56 3.21 -18.57
C GLN A 17 -29.67 3.80 -17.47
N ALA A 18 -29.12 2.92 -16.63
CA ALA A 18 -27.89 3.19 -15.93
C ALA A 18 -26.73 3.32 -16.94
N LYS A 19 -26.47 4.56 -17.36
CA LYS A 19 -25.26 5.07 -18.03
C LYS A 19 -25.11 6.50 -17.51
N THR A 20 -23.96 7.01 -17.08
CA THR A 20 -22.59 6.90 -17.61
C THR A 20 -21.66 7.24 -16.42
N ALA A 21 -20.53 6.59 -16.18
CA ALA A 21 -19.32 6.75 -16.98
C ALA A 21 -18.53 5.45 -17.19
N VAL A 22 -18.00 5.33 -18.40
CA VAL A 22 -17.29 4.16 -18.92
C VAL A 22 -15.78 4.29 -18.65
N SER A 23 -15.15 3.13 -18.48
CA SER A 23 -13.71 2.87 -18.65
C SER A 23 -12.94 3.87 -19.51
N SER A 24 -11.82 4.38 -18.98
CA SER A 24 -10.69 4.85 -19.78
C SER A 24 -9.48 3.96 -19.51
N ALA A 25 -9.19 3.04 -20.43
CA ALA A 25 -8.03 2.17 -20.37
C ALA A 25 -6.76 2.95 -20.76
N ILE A 26 -5.96 3.34 -19.76
CA ILE A 26 -4.55 3.71 -19.94
C ILE A 26 -3.75 2.81 -18.99
N PRO A 27 -2.76 2.03 -19.48
CA PRO A 27 -1.86 1.26 -18.62
C PRO A 27 -0.97 2.21 -17.78
N GLY A 28 -1.49 2.68 -16.65
CA GLY A 28 -0.81 3.60 -15.73
C GLY A 28 -1.69 4.70 -15.13
N ALA A 29 -2.87 4.99 -15.69
CA ALA A 29 -3.79 5.95 -15.08
C ALA A 29 -4.70 5.23 -14.08
N LEU A 30 -4.48 5.46 -12.78
CA LEU A 30 -5.38 4.95 -11.74
C LEU A 30 -6.72 5.72 -11.78
N PRO A 31 -7.88 5.05 -11.60
CA PRO A 31 -9.18 5.72 -11.63
C PRO A 31 -9.33 6.69 -10.46
N ILE A 32 -9.89 7.88 -10.71
CA ILE A 32 -10.18 8.86 -9.66
C ILE A 32 -11.63 8.69 -9.19
N GLN A 33 -11.84 8.40 -7.91
CA GLN A 33 -13.16 8.11 -7.34
C GLN A 33 -13.45 8.95 -6.09
N LEU A 34 -14.72 9.29 -5.92
CA LEU A 34 -15.29 9.93 -4.73
C LEU A 34 -16.22 8.91 -4.08
N PHE A 35 -16.07 8.67 -2.78
CA PHE A 35 -17.01 7.85 -2.00
C PHE A 35 -17.73 8.76 -1.02
N GLU A 36 -19.07 8.70 -1.02
CA GLU A 36 -19.95 9.57 -0.24
C GLU A 36 -19.72 9.46 1.28
N ASN A 37 -19.41 8.25 1.76
CA ASN A 37 -19.24 7.91 3.17
C ASN A 37 -18.35 6.65 3.33
N ALA A 38 -17.97 6.32 4.56
CA ALA A 38 -17.08 5.19 4.87
C ALA A 38 -17.63 3.84 4.37
N ASN A 39 -18.93 3.58 4.47
CA ASN A 39 -19.52 2.30 4.07
C ASN A 39 -19.42 2.08 2.54
N ALA A 40 -19.70 3.12 1.75
CA ALA A 40 -19.51 3.09 0.29
C ALA A 40 -18.04 2.81 -0.10
N TRP A 41 -17.10 3.32 0.68
CA TRP A 41 -15.67 3.08 0.52
C TRP A 41 -15.26 1.65 0.90
N GLU A 42 -15.72 1.14 2.05
CA GLU A 42 -15.44 -0.22 2.52
C GLU A 42 -16.04 -1.29 1.59
N THR A 43 -17.30 -1.12 1.17
CA THR A 43 -17.97 -2.01 0.19
C THR A 43 -17.19 -2.09 -1.12
N TRP A 44 -16.63 -0.95 -1.58
CA TRP A 44 -15.78 -0.92 -2.77
C TRP A 44 -14.45 -1.66 -2.54
N LEU A 45 -13.79 -1.44 -1.40
CA LEU A 45 -12.55 -2.12 -1.03
C LEU A 45 -12.71 -3.64 -1.02
N GLU A 46 -13.77 -4.15 -0.41
CA GLU A 46 -14.06 -5.60 -0.36
C GLU A 46 -14.24 -6.18 -1.77
N SER A 47 -15.03 -5.51 -2.60
CA SER A 47 -15.35 -5.96 -3.96
C SER A 47 -14.15 -5.90 -4.93
N ASN A 48 -13.22 -4.97 -4.72
CA ASN A 48 -12.11 -4.70 -5.66
C ASN A 48 -10.74 -5.19 -5.16
N CYS A 49 -10.68 -5.78 -3.96
CA CYS A 49 -9.46 -6.30 -3.35
C CYS A 49 -8.78 -7.35 -4.26
N GLY A 50 -7.56 -7.05 -4.72
CA GLY A 50 -6.78 -7.92 -5.60
C GLY A 50 -7.11 -7.84 -7.10
N GLN A 51 -8.13 -7.08 -7.49
CA GLN A 51 -8.45 -6.82 -8.91
C GLN A 51 -7.85 -5.50 -9.41
N SER A 52 -7.85 -4.47 -8.58
CA SER A 52 -7.28 -3.15 -8.93
C SER A 52 -5.81 -3.01 -8.50
N THR A 53 -5.04 -2.28 -9.30
CA THR A 53 -3.67 -1.83 -8.97
C THR A 53 -3.63 -0.57 -8.11
N GLY A 54 -4.77 0.13 -7.94
CA GLY A 54 -4.92 1.32 -7.10
C GLY A 54 -6.07 2.22 -7.57
N LEU A 55 -6.28 3.33 -6.85
CA LEU A 55 -7.15 4.44 -7.27
C LEU A 55 -6.63 5.77 -6.72
N TRP A 56 -7.24 6.87 -7.16
CA TRP A 56 -7.09 8.18 -6.54
C TRP A 56 -8.37 8.51 -5.77
N LEU A 57 -8.24 8.71 -4.47
CA LEU A 57 -9.37 9.04 -3.61
C LEU A 57 -9.59 10.55 -3.57
N LYS A 58 -10.76 11.02 -4.01
CA LYS A 58 -11.23 12.38 -3.78
C LYS A 58 -11.80 12.50 -2.38
N ILE A 59 -11.34 13.51 -1.64
CA ILE A 59 -11.87 13.92 -0.33
C ILE A 59 -12.30 15.38 -0.49
N SER A 60 -13.55 15.69 -0.17
CA SER A 60 -14.11 17.03 -0.23
C SER A 60 -13.52 17.95 0.83
N LYS A 61 -13.38 19.24 0.51
CA LYS A 61 -13.00 20.26 1.50
C LYS A 61 -14.11 20.41 2.53
N LYS A 62 -13.76 20.42 3.83
CA LYS A 62 -14.72 20.65 4.92
C LYS A 62 -15.53 21.94 4.65
N GLY A 63 -16.86 21.81 4.62
CA GLY A 63 -17.78 22.92 4.34
C GLY A 63 -18.16 23.11 2.87
N SER A 64 -17.74 22.24 1.94
CA SER A 64 -18.14 22.35 0.51
C SER A 64 -19.58 21.91 0.20
N GLY A 65 -20.29 21.32 1.16
CA GLY A 65 -21.61 20.71 0.95
C GLY A 65 -21.59 19.37 0.20
N ILE A 66 -20.44 18.93 -0.32
CA ILE A 66 -20.29 17.65 -1.03
C ILE A 66 -19.90 16.57 -0.02
N ALA A 67 -20.79 15.62 0.23
CA ALA A 67 -20.50 14.45 1.07
C ALA A 67 -19.32 13.64 0.50
N SER A 68 -18.36 13.32 1.36
CA SER A 68 -17.27 12.39 1.05
C SER A 68 -16.79 11.72 2.32
N VAL A 69 -16.08 10.59 2.16
CA VAL A 69 -15.18 10.08 3.20
C VAL A 69 -14.26 11.19 3.72
N THR A 70 -14.07 11.21 5.03
CA THR A 70 -13.11 12.06 5.73
C THR A 70 -11.71 11.46 5.69
N TYR A 71 -10.71 12.23 6.14
CA TYR A 71 -9.34 11.74 6.24
C TYR A 71 -9.23 10.55 7.21
N ASP A 72 -9.91 10.58 8.35
CA ASP A 72 -9.80 9.52 9.36
C ASP A 72 -10.53 8.23 8.96
N GLU A 73 -11.58 8.32 8.13
CA GLU A 73 -12.24 7.16 7.50
C GLU A 73 -11.41 6.58 6.34
N ALA A 74 -10.71 7.43 5.59
CA ALA A 74 -9.85 7.00 4.48
C ALA A 74 -8.53 6.37 4.96
N PHE A 75 -7.95 6.90 6.05
CA PHE A 75 -6.64 6.49 6.56
C PHE A 75 -6.78 5.55 7.75
N THR A 76 -6.78 4.24 7.47
CA THR A 76 -6.78 3.22 8.52
C THR A 76 -5.64 3.43 9.53
N PRO A 77 -5.92 3.41 10.86
CA PRO A 77 -4.90 3.52 11.89
C PRO A 77 -3.78 2.51 11.71
N ARG A 78 -2.53 2.94 11.88
CA ARG A 78 -1.36 2.06 11.80
C ARG A 78 -1.52 0.92 12.81
N ARG A 79 -1.39 -0.34 12.36
CA ARG A 79 -1.43 -1.50 13.28
C ARG A 79 -0.36 -1.34 14.35
N LYS A 80 -0.71 -1.59 15.62
CA LYS A 80 0.10 -1.29 16.82
C LYS A 80 1.58 -1.72 16.76
N LYS A 81 1.92 -2.80 16.04
CA LYS A 81 3.29 -3.34 15.89
C LYS A 81 3.91 -3.15 14.49
N SER A 82 3.47 -2.15 13.73
CA SER A 82 4.01 -1.88 12.40
C SER A 82 5.38 -1.21 12.47
N MET A 83 6.29 -1.60 11.58
CA MET A 83 7.65 -1.05 11.55
C MET A 83 7.66 0.45 11.22
N TRP A 84 8.70 1.14 11.71
CA TRP A 84 9.03 2.51 11.34
C TRP A 84 10.11 2.55 10.26
N SER A 85 10.27 3.70 9.63
CA SER A 85 11.32 3.98 8.65
C SER A 85 12.13 5.18 9.12
N MET A 86 13.43 5.20 8.84
CA MET A 86 14.30 6.32 9.22
C MET A 86 13.76 7.65 8.68
N ARG A 87 13.25 7.66 7.43
CA ARG A 87 12.59 8.84 6.84
C ARG A 87 11.39 9.37 7.63
N ASN A 88 10.67 8.52 8.35
CA ASN A 88 9.58 8.97 9.22
C ASN A 88 10.09 9.48 10.57
N VAL A 89 11.17 8.88 11.10
CA VAL A 89 11.92 9.40 12.26
C VAL A 89 12.46 10.81 11.96
N ASP A 90 13.10 11.01 10.81
CA ASP A 90 13.62 12.31 10.35
C ASP A 90 12.51 13.37 10.23
N LYS A 91 11.35 12.98 9.70
CA LYS A 91 10.17 13.86 9.59
C LYS A 91 9.63 14.26 10.96
N VAL A 92 9.55 13.30 11.90
CA VAL A 92 9.15 13.57 13.29
C VAL A 92 10.12 14.54 13.95
N ALA A 93 11.44 14.31 13.83
CA ALA A 93 12.44 15.22 14.38
C ALA A 93 12.28 16.66 13.85
N LYS A 94 12.03 16.82 12.54
CA LYS A 94 11.75 18.13 11.92
C LYS A 94 10.44 18.76 12.41
N LEU A 95 9.39 17.96 12.66
CA LEU A 95 8.12 18.47 13.20
C LEU A 95 8.24 18.92 14.65
N ILE A 96 9.01 18.19 15.47
CA ILE A 96 9.30 18.57 16.86
C ILE A 96 10.14 19.85 16.89
N ALA A 97 11.22 19.91 16.11
CA ALA A 97 12.07 21.11 16.01
C ALA A 97 11.32 22.36 15.51
N ALA A 98 10.30 22.18 14.67
CA ALA A 98 9.44 23.25 14.18
C ALA A 98 8.25 23.59 15.09
N GLY A 99 8.07 22.93 16.24
CA GLY A 99 6.90 23.13 17.11
C GLY A 99 5.56 22.69 16.48
N ARG A 100 5.61 21.85 15.44
CA ARG A 100 4.44 21.41 14.65
C ARG A 100 3.98 19.98 14.97
N MET A 101 4.61 19.32 15.92
CA MET A 101 4.13 18.05 16.47
C MET A 101 2.80 18.26 17.22
N ARG A 102 1.92 17.27 17.19
CA ARG A 102 0.66 17.24 17.95
C ARG A 102 0.68 16.07 18.92
N ASP A 103 -0.07 16.18 20.01
CA ASP A 103 -0.11 15.18 21.09
C ASP A 103 -0.38 13.75 20.60
N ALA A 104 -1.35 13.57 19.69
CA ALA A 104 -1.65 12.27 19.08
C ALA A 104 -0.45 11.68 18.29
N GLY A 105 0.35 12.54 17.65
CA GLY A 105 1.59 12.13 16.98
C GLY A 105 2.71 11.82 17.98
N GLN A 106 2.79 12.57 19.09
CA GLN A 106 3.75 12.35 20.16
C GLN A 106 3.50 11.02 20.89
N LEU A 107 2.24 10.71 21.22
CA LEU A 107 1.84 9.43 21.84
C LEU A 107 2.28 8.21 21.00
N GLU A 108 2.14 8.28 19.68
CA GLU A 108 2.53 7.18 18.77
C GLU A 108 4.06 7.09 18.56
N VAL A 109 4.80 8.19 18.77
CA VAL A 109 6.26 8.22 18.85
C VAL A 109 6.76 7.61 20.16
N ASP A 110 6.12 7.93 21.28
CA ASP A 110 6.55 7.43 22.59
C ASP A 110 6.19 5.95 22.75
N ALA A 111 5.03 5.52 22.23
CA ALA A 111 4.72 4.11 22.05
C ALA A 111 5.69 3.38 21.11
N ALA A 112 6.40 4.09 20.20
CA ALA A 112 7.41 3.50 19.32
C ALA A 112 8.78 3.30 19.99
N LYS A 113 9.13 4.19 20.90
CA LYS A 113 10.34 4.06 21.73
C LYS A 113 10.13 2.97 22.79
N ALA A 114 8.95 2.93 23.42
CA ALA A 114 8.61 1.97 24.45
C ALA A 114 8.64 0.49 23.98
N ASP A 115 8.27 0.21 22.72
CA ASP A 115 8.33 -1.15 22.15
C ASP A 115 9.62 -1.44 21.33
N GLY A 116 10.53 -0.47 21.26
CA GLY A 116 11.79 -0.57 20.53
C GLY A 116 11.66 -0.63 19.00
N ARG A 117 10.51 -0.23 18.42
CA ARG A 117 10.33 -0.14 16.95
C ARG A 117 10.93 1.14 16.37
N TRP A 118 11.18 2.15 17.21
CA TRP A 118 11.81 3.42 16.85
C TRP A 118 13.27 3.23 16.44
N GLU A 119 14.04 2.52 17.25
CA GLU A 119 15.46 2.21 17.03
C GLU A 119 15.63 1.19 15.89
N LYS A 120 14.63 0.33 15.67
CA LYS A 120 14.56 -0.65 14.59
C LYS A 120 13.94 -0.08 13.30
N ALA A 121 13.90 1.24 13.16
CA ALA A 121 13.38 1.90 11.97
C ALA A 121 14.26 1.58 10.76
N TYR A 122 13.66 1.07 9.67
CA TYR A 122 14.46 0.60 8.54
C TYR A 122 15.09 1.76 7.74
N SER A 123 16.35 1.58 7.35
CA SER A 123 17.09 2.52 6.50
C SER A 123 16.55 2.59 5.08
N SER A 124 16.77 3.72 4.42
CA SER A 124 16.40 3.91 3.02
C SER A 124 17.22 3.05 2.06
N SER A 125 16.66 2.82 0.87
CA SER A 125 17.30 2.17 -0.28
C SER A 125 18.60 2.83 -0.78
N SER A 126 18.98 3.98 -0.24
CA SER A 126 20.24 4.68 -0.54
C SER A 126 21.40 4.27 0.37
N VAL A 127 21.13 3.70 1.56
CA VAL A 127 22.16 3.36 2.57
C VAL A 127 22.28 1.84 2.76
N MET A 128 21.23 1.09 2.40
CA MET A 128 21.16 -0.37 2.59
C MET A 128 22.26 -1.12 1.83
N GLN A 129 23.17 -1.71 2.59
CA GLN A 129 24.24 -2.58 2.10
C GLN A 129 23.71 -3.97 1.75
N VAL A 130 24.49 -4.74 0.98
CA VAL A 130 24.21 -6.15 0.69
C VAL A 130 24.67 -6.98 1.89
N PRO A 131 23.79 -7.74 2.57
CA PRO A 131 24.21 -8.59 3.68
C PRO A 131 25.19 -9.69 3.25
N ALA A 132 26.15 -10.01 4.12
CA ALA A 132 27.29 -10.88 3.80
C ALA A 132 26.86 -12.31 3.40
N ASP A 133 25.82 -12.85 4.02
CA ASP A 133 25.23 -14.15 3.71
C ASP A 133 24.59 -14.18 2.32
N PHE A 134 23.85 -13.14 1.95
CA PHE A 134 23.31 -12.99 0.60
C PHE A 134 24.42 -12.78 -0.44
N GLN A 135 25.45 -12.00 -0.11
CA GLN A 135 26.61 -11.81 -0.98
C GLN A 135 27.39 -13.11 -1.21
N ALA A 136 27.52 -13.96 -0.17
CA ALA A 136 28.10 -15.30 -0.29
C ALA A 136 27.26 -16.20 -1.19
N ALA A 137 25.92 -16.17 -1.06
CA ALA A 137 25.01 -16.92 -1.93
C ALA A 137 25.08 -16.46 -3.40
N LEU A 138 25.17 -15.15 -3.65
CA LEU A 138 25.40 -14.60 -5.00
C LEU A 138 26.77 -15.03 -5.56
N ASN A 139 27.83 -15.01 -4.76
CA ASN A 139 29.17 -15.42 -5.20
C ASN A 139 29.25 -16.89 -5.62
N ARG A 140 28.41 -17.78 -5.05
CA ARG A 140 28.27 -19.18 -5.48
C ARG A 140 27.64 -19.32 -6.87
N ASN A 141 26.92 -18.32 -7.37
CA ASN A 141 26.15 -18.44 -8.61
C ASN A 141 26.34 -17.24 -9.55
N LYS A 142 27.32 -17.37 -10.46
CA LYS A 142 27.76 -16.30 -11.38
C LYS A 142 26.62 -15.65 -12.18
N LYS A 143 25.60 -16.43 -12.59
CA LYS A 143 24.41 -15.92 -13.32
C LYS A 143 23.58 -14.97 -12.45
N ALA A 144 23.26 -15.39 -11.21
CA ALA A 144 22.51 -14.59 -10.25
C ALA A 144 23.25 -13.29 -9.90
N LYS A 145 24.57 -13.38 -9.68
CA LYS A 145 25.44 -12.23 -9.40
C LYS A 145 25.41 -11.19 -10.53
N ALA A 146 25.69 -11.61 -11.76
CA ALA A 146 25.69 -10.71 -12.93
C ALA A 146 24.31 -10.05 -13.15
N PHE A 147 23.21 -10.80 -12.95
CA PHE A 147 21.87 -10.24 -13.06
C PHE A 147 21.59 -9.21 -11.95
N PHE A 148 21.96 -9.51 -10.68
CA PHE A 148 21.80 -8.60 -9.54
C PHE A 148 22.65 -7.32 -9.68
N GLU A 149 23.87 -7.43 -10.20
CA GLU A 149 24.75 -6.29 -10.48
C GLU A 149 24.15 -5.36 -11.55
N ARG A 150 23.42 -5.89 -12.54
CA ARG A 150 22.66 -5.09 -13.51
C ARG A 150 21.43 -4.38 -12.92
N LEU A 151 20.96 -4.76 -11.73
CA LEU A 151 19.78 -4.12 -11.12
C LEU A 151 20.11 -2.75 -10.53
N ASN A 152 19.20 -1.79 -10.70
CA ASN A 152 19.28 -0.49 -10.05
C ASN A 152 18.96 -0.57 -8.53
N LYS A 153 19.31 0.48 -7.78
CA LYS A 153 19.14 0.56 -6.32
C LYS A 153 17.73 0.24 -5.83
N THR A 154 16.69 0.69 -6.55
CA THR A 154 15.28 0.44 -6.21
C THR A 154 14.91 -1.03 -6.33
N LYS A 155 15.36 -1.70 -7.39
CA LYS A 155 15.15 -3.14 -7.60
C LYS A 155 15.94 -3.97 -6.59
N ARG A 156 17.22 -3.65 -6.35
CA ARG A 156 18.05 -4.33 -5.32
C ARG A 156 17.43 -4.25 -3.93
N TYR A 157 16.98 -3.08 -3.50
CA TYR A 157 16.34 -2.86 -2.20
C TYR A 157 15.19 -3.82 -1.91
N SER A 158 14.42 -4.21 -2.93
CA SER A 158 13.29 -5.12 -2.77
C SER A 158 13.70 -6.51 -2.26
N PHE A 159 14.91 -6.97 -2.61
CA PHE A 159 15.49 -8.22 -2.10
C PHE A 159 16.10 -8.00 -0.71
N LEU A 160 16.97 -6.99 -0.59
CA LEU A 160 17.75 -6.71 0.61
C LEU A 160 16.85 -6.46 1.83
N TRP A 161 15.81 -5.63 1.70
CA TRP A 161 14.87 -5.35 2.78
C TRP A 161 14.09 -6.59 3.22
N ARG A 162 13.77 -7.52 2.30
CA ARG A 162 13.09 -8.79 2.63
C ARG A 162 14.02 -9.78 3.33
N ILE A 163 15.31 -9.78 3.04
CA ILE A 163 16.30 -10.58 3.79
C ILE A 163 16.46 -10.00 5.20
N GLU A 164 16.65 -8.69 5.30
CA GLU A 164 16.96 -8.02 6.57
C GLU A 164 15.79 -8.00 7.57
N THR A 165 14.55 -7.94 7.10
CA THR A 165 13.35 -8.00 7.96
C THR A 165 12.94 -9.42 8.36
N ALA A 166 13.71 -10.46 8.01
CA ALA A 166 13.42 -11.84 8.39
C ALA A 166 13.81 -12.08 9.88
N LYS A 167 12.81 -12.14 10.77
CA LYS A 167 12.99 -12.37 12.22
C LYS A 167 13.45 -13.78 12.63
N ARG A 168 13.64 -14.70 11.69
CA ARG A 168 14.01 -16.10 11.93
C ARG A 168 15.03 -16.51 10.88
N ASP A 169 16.13 -17.12 11.29
CA ASP A 169 17.24 -17.46 10.40
C ASP A 169 16.82 -18.45 9.31
N GLU A 170 15.99 -19.45 9.64
CA GLU A 170 15.35 -20.32 8.65
C GLU A 170 14.60 -19.57 7.55
N THR A 171 13.89 -18.48 7.92
CA THR A 171 13.13 -17.66 6.98
C THR A 171 14.07 -16.76 6.16
N ARG A 172 15.19 -16.34 6.76
CA ARG A 172 16.24 -15.58 6.08
C ARG A 172 16.92 -16.43 5.01
N GLN A 173 17.35 -17.65 5.35
CA GLN A 173 17.98 -18.58 4.40
C GLN A 173 17.02 -18.99 3.27
N LYS A 174 15.77 -19.38 3.58
CA LYS A 174 14.76 -19.70 2.55
C LYS A 174 14.50 -18.54 1.58
N ARG A 175 14.55 -17.29 2.07
CA ARG A 175 14.44 -16.09 1.20
C ARG A 175 15.69 -15.91 0.32
N ILE A 176 16.88 -16.12 0.86
CA ILE A 176 18.14 -16.05 0.11
C ILE A 176 18.15 -17.07 -1.04
N GLU A 177 17.79 -18.32 -0.77
CA GLU A 177 17.70 -19.40 -1.77
C GLU A 177 16.69 -19.06 -2.88
N GLN A 178 15.47 -18.66 -2.50
CA GLN A 178 14.42 -18.25 -3.43
C GLN A 178 14.85 -17.04 -4.29
N PHE A 179 15.56 -16.08 -3.72
CA PHE A 179 16.02 -14.90 -4.45
C PHE A 179 17.17 -15.22 -5.40
N VAL A 180 18.12 -16.08 -5.00
CA VAL A 180 19.16 -16.56 -5.92
C VAL A 180 18.50 -17.27 -7.11
N GLN A 181 17.51 -18.15 -6.88
CA GLN A 181 16.78 -18.83 -7.94
C GLN A 181 16.06 -17.84 -8.89
N LEU A 182 15.33 -16.85 -8.35
CA LEU A 182 14.68 -15.81 -9.16
C LEU A 182 15.67 -15.00 -10.00
N LEU A 183 16.87 -14.71 -9.46
CA LEU A 183 17.93 -13.99 -10.17
C LEU A 183 18.58 -14.85 -11.27
N ILE A 184 18.67 -16.18 -11.10
CA ILE A 184 19.08 -17.12 -12.18
C ILE A 184 18.04 -17.10 -13.32
N GLU A 185 16.75 -17.07 -12.97
CA GLU A 185 15.63 -16.98 -13.92
C GLU A 185 15.45 -15.57 -14.54
N GLY A 186 16.26 -14.59 -14.14
CA GLY A 186 16.15 -13.21 -14.60
C GLY A 186 14.88 -12.47 -14.16
N LYS A 187 14.20 -12.96 -13.11
CA LYS A 187 12.96 -12.38 -12.56
C LYS A 187 13.29 -11.39 -11.44
N ILE A 188 12.74 -10.18 -11.54
CA ILE A 188 12.95 -9.11 -10.54
C ILE A 188 11.95 -9.23 -9.39
N THR A 189 10.71 -9.62 -9.68
CA THR A 189 9.70 -9.93 -8.66
C THR A 189 8.67 -10.89 -9.25
N VAL A 190 8.33 -11.93 -8.50
CA VAL A 190 6.95 -12.40 -8.45
C VAL A 190 6.46 -11.99 -7.06
N ILE A 191 5.32 -11.31 -6.97
CA ILE A 191 4.62 -11.12 -5.68
C ILE A 191 3.46 -12.10 -5.68
N PRO A 192 3.67 -13.40 -5.41
CA PRO A 192 2.54 -14.29 -5.24
C PRO A 192 1.91 -13.94 -3.89
N CYS A 193 0.64 -13.52 -3.90
CA CYS A 193 -0.12 -13.13 -2.70
C CYS A 193 -0.12 -14.24 -1.63
N ASN A 194 0.10 -15.50 -2.05
CA ASN A 194 0.09 -16.70 -1.23
C ASN A 194 1.30 -16.92 -0.30
N LEU A 195 2.43 -16.19 -0.46
CA LEU A 195 3.57 -16.28 0.47
C LEU A 195 3.29 -15.59 1.82
N VAL A 196 2.05 -15.11 2.01
CA VAL A 196 1.56 -14.44 3.21
C VAL A 196 0.33 -15.16 3.80
N ARG A 197 0.30 -16.50 3.77
CA ARG A 197 -0.70 -17.27 4.53
C ARG A 197 -0.64 -16.89 6.03
N GLY A 198 -1.76 -16.38 6.55
CA GLY A 198 -1.96 -16.11 7.98
C GLY A 198 -1.57 -14.73 8.52
N ARG A 199 -1.09 -13.77 7.70
CA ARG A 199 -0.82 -12.39 8.15
C ARG A 199 -1.12 -11.36 7.06
N SER A 200 -2.31 -10.75 7.07
CA SER A 200 -2.68 -9.65 6.14
C SER A 200 -1.49 -8.71 5.89
N SER A 201 -1.10 -8.52 4.62
CA SER A 201 0.24 -8.03 4.28
C SER A 201 0.58 -6.70 4.98
N PRO A 202 1.69 -6.59 5.75
CA PRO A 202 2.04 -5.38 6.47
C PRO A 202 2.66 -4.37 5.51
N GLY A 203 1.89 -3.35 5.13
CA GLY A 203 2.29 -2.45 4.06
C GLY A 203 2.13 -3.13 2.71
N GLY A 204 0.89 -3.21 2.23
CA GLY A 204 0.71 -3.00 0.81
C GLY A 204 1.37 -1.67 0.47
N PHE A 205 2.42 -1.70 -0.35
CA PHE A 205 2.76 -0.55 -1.18
C PHE A 205 1.61 -0.38 -2.18
N ALA A 206 0.48 0.13 -1.69
CA ALA A 206 -0.34 0.97 -2.53
C ALA A 206 0.57 2.15 -2.86
N CYS A 207 1.07 2.19 -4.09
CA CYS A 207 1.79 3.32 -4.64
C CYS A 207 0.79 4.47 -4.86
N PHE A 208 0.22 4.98 -3.77
CA PHE A 208 -0.37 6.31 -3.75
C PHE A 208 0.79 7.30 -3.87
N HIS A 209 1.20 7.55 -5.12
CA HIS A 209 1.78 8.84 -5.45
C HIS A 209 0.79 9.89 -4.93
N PHE A 210 1.25 10.77 -4.06
CA PHE A 210 0.47 11.91 -3.60
C PHE A 210 1.17 13.15 -4.14
N GLN A 211 0.69 13.61 -5.29
CA GLN A 211 1.14 14.86 -5.89
C GLN A 211 -0.04 15.82 -5.83
N GLN A 212 0.12 16.89 -5.05
CA GLN A 212 -0.92 17.91 -4.94
C GLN A 212 -1.01 18.66 -6.26
N GLY A 213 -2.15 18.50 -6.95
CA GLY A 213 -2.62 19.47 -7.93
C GLY A 213 -3.37 20.56 -7.17
N LEU A 214 -2.81 21.77 -7.17
CA LEU A 214 -3.57 22.99 -6.97
C LEU A 214 -4.21 23.34 -8.32
N GLU A 215 -5.54 23.31 -8.36
CA GLU A 215 -6.45 24.28 -8.99
C GLU A 215 -7.90 23.85 -8.71
#